data_AF-A0A2I0IPA5-F1
#
_entry.id   AF-A0A2I0IPA5-F1
#
_cell.length_a   1.000
_cell.length_b   1.000
_cell.length_c   1.000
_cell.angle_alpha   90.00
_cell.angle_beta   90.00
_cell.angle_gamma   90.00
#
_symmetry.space_group_name_H-M   'P 1'
#
loop_
_entity.id
_entity.type
_entity.pdbx_description
1 polymer ?
#
loop_
_entity_poly.entity_id
_entity_poly.type
_entity_poly.pdbx_seq_one_letter_code
_entity_poly.pdbx_strand_id
1 'polypeptide(L)' 'IGAYFGAQCEKHGMLVRVAGDKIMMSPPFIMTHEDIDELISIYGKALKATEERVKELKSKAK' A
#
# COMPACT_ATOMS: atom_id res chain seq x y z
N ILE A 1 -9.03 -5.81 -3.82
CA ILE A 1 -7.62 -5.93 -3.40
C ILE A 1 -7.12 -4.65 -2.73
N GLY A 2 -7.59 -3.48 -3.16
CA GLY A 2 -7.22 -2.18 -2.58
C GLY A 2 -7.38 -2.07 -1.06
N ALA A 3 -8.46 -2.63 -0.47
CA ALA A 3 -8.67 -2.60 0.98
C ALA A 3 -7.57 -3.36 1.75
N TYR A 4 -7.06 -4.47 1.19
CA TYR A 4 -5.95 -5.22 1.79
C TYR A 4 -4.65 -4.40 1.74
N PHE A 5 -4.38 -3.75 0.61
CA PHE A 5 -3.24 -2.85 0.48
C PHE A 5 -3.29 -1.73 1.52
N GLY A 6 -4.44 -1.05 1.65
CA GLY A 6 -4.62 0.02 2.65
C GLY A 6 -4.34 -0.44 4.08
N ALA A 7 -4.81 -1.63 4.45
CA ALA A 7 -4.54 -2.20 5.77
C ALA A 7 -3.04 -2.56 5.98
N GLN A 8 -2.31 -2.93 4.93
CA GLN A 8 -0.86 -3.16 5.04
C GLN A 8 -0.09 -1.85 5.19
N CYS A 9 -0.50 -0.79 4.49
CA CYS A 9 0.05 0.56 4.70
C CYS A 9 -0.14 1.02 6.14
N GLU A 10 -1.35 0.85 6.70
CA GLU A 10 -1.68 1.25 8.06
C GLU A 10 -0.82 0.52 9.11
N LYS A 11 -0.60 -0.79 8.93
CA LYS A 11 0.30 -1.59 9.80
C LYS A 11 1.74 -1.08 9.83
N HIS A 12 2.17 -0.44 8.75
CA HIS A 12 3.50 0.14 8.62
C HIS A 12 3.53 1.64 8.97
N GLY A 13 2.44 2.20 9.51
CA GLY A 13 2.38 3.57 10.00
C GLY A 13 1.90 4.61 8.98
N MET A 14 1.34 4.19 7.84
CA MET A 14 0.94 5.09 6.76
C MET A 14 -0.55 4.96 6.43
N LEU A 15 -1.29 6.06 6.57
CA LEU A 15 -2.70 6.13 6.19
C LEU A 15 -2.84 6.48 4.71
N VAL A 16 -3.62 5.67 3.99
CA VAL A 16 -3.93 5.87 2.56
C VAL A 16 -5.42 5.78 2.31
N ARG A 17 -5.91 6.52 1.30
CA ARG A 17 -7.33 6.47 0.93
C ARG A 17 -7.54 5.46 -0.20
N VAL A 18 -8.36 4.46 0.07
CA VAL A 18 -8.73 3.41 -0.90
C VAL A 18 -10.05 3.78 -1.59
N ALA A 19 -10.07 3.74 -2.92
CA ALA A 19 -11.28 3.89 -3.74
C ALA A 19 -11.39 2.72 -4.72
N GLY A 20 -12.07 1.65 -4.28
CA GLY A 20 -12.09 0.37 -4.99
C GLY A 20 -10.70 -0.27 -5.00
N ASP A 21 -10.09 -0.39 -6.17
CA ASP A 21 -8.71 -0.85 -6.34
C ASP A 21 -7.73 0.30 -6.66
N LYS A 22 -8.19 1.55 -6.66
CA LYS A 22 -7.32 2.74 -6.76
C LYS A 22 -6.92 3.21 -5.37
N ILE A 23 -5.64 3.54 -5.22
CA ILE A 23 -5.12 4.15 -3.99
C ILE A 23 -4.84 5.62 -4.29
N MET A 24 -5.44 6.50 -3.50
CA MET A 24 -5.22 7.95 -3.60
C MET A 24 -4.18 8.39 -2.57
N MET A 25 -3.19 9.15 -3.04
CA MET A 25 -2.23 9.86 -2.19
C MET A 25 -2.37 11.37 -2.40
N SER A 26 -2.39 12.11 -1.30
CA SER A 26 -2.32 13.57 -1.29
C SER A 26 -1.46 13.98 -0.09
N PRO A 27 -0.14 13.72 -0.14
CA PRO A 27 0.70 14.00 1.00
C PRO A 27 0.91 15.52 1.19
N PRO A 28 1.38 15.96 2.38
CA PRO A 28 1.65 17.38 2.64
C PRO A 28 2.73 17.95 1.71
N PHE A 29 2.57 19.21 1.30
CA PHE A 29 3.58 19.91 0.48
C PHE A 29 4.89 20.23 1.20
N ILE A 30 4.90 20.07 2.53
CA ILE A 30 6.07 20.34 3.39
C ILE A 30 6.98 19.12 3.57
N MET A 31 6.66 17.97 2.96
CA MET A 31 7.48 16.76 3.08
C MET A 31 8.88 16.97 2.54
N THR A 32 9.85 16.38 3.23
CA THR A 32 11.24 16.31 2.80
C THR A 32 11.46 15.15 1.84
N HIS A 33 12.65 15.09 1.22
CA HIS A 33 13.02 13.95 0.38
C HIS A 33 13.11 12.65 1.20
N GLU A 34 13.54 12.74 2.47
CA GLU A 34 13.62 11.61 3.39
C GLU A 34 12.23 11.06 3.73
N ASP A 35 11.24 11.93 3.94
CA ASP A 35 9.83 11.51 4.14
C ASP A 35 9.28 10.79 2.90
N ILE A 36 9.68 11.23 1.70
CA ILE A 36 9.28 10.59 0.44
C ILE A 36 9.91 9.20 0.33
N ASP A 37 11.19 9.04 0.70
CA ASP A 37 11.87 7.75 0.70
C ASP A 37 11.22 6.76 1.68
N GLU A 38 10.84 7.22 2.88
CA GLU A 38 10.12 6.40 3.85
C GLU A 38 8.74 5.98 3.31
N LEU A 39 8.00 6.91 2.74
CA LEU A 39 6.71 6.66 2.09
C LEU A 39 6.83 5.59 1.01
N ILE A 40 7.82 5.71 0.11
CA ILE A 40 8.07 4.73 -0.96
C ILE A 40 8.44 3.37 -0.37
N SER A 41 9.25 3.33 0.69
CA SER A 41 9.64 2.11 1.39
C SER A 41 8.42 1.37 1.97
N ILE A 42 7.52 2.10 2.64
CA ILE A 42 6.27 1.54 3.18
C ILE A 42 5.36 1.06 2.04
N TYR A 43 5.20 1.85 0.99
CA TYR A 43 4.44 1.46 -0.21
C TYR A 43 4.96 0.15 -0.81
N GLY A 44 6.28 0.01 -0.94
CA GLY A 44 6.92 -1.20 -1.45
C GLY A 44 6.60 -2.44 -0.60
N LYS A 45 6.69 -2.32 0.74
CA LYS A 45 6.34 -3.40 1.67
C LYS A 45 4.87 -3.81 1.53
N ALA A 46 3.95 -2.84 1.51
CA ALA A 46 2.53 -3.10 1.35
C ALA A 46 2.18 -3.70 -0.02
N LEU A 47 2.85 -3.26 -1.09
CA LEU A 47 2.68 -3.80 -2.44
C LEU A 47 3.12 -5.25 -2.50
N LYS A 48 4.28 -5.60 -1.94
CA LYS A 48 4.80 -6.96 -1.92
C LYS A 48 3.86 -7.92 -1.18
N ALA A 49 3.38 -7.53 0.00
CA ALA A 49 2.38 -8.31 0.74
C ALA A 49 1.07 -8.49 -0.05
N THR A 50 0.68 -7.46 -0.82
CA THR A 50 -0.51 -7.52 -1.66
C THR A 50 -0.31 -8.45 -2.87
N GLU A 51 0.87 -8.44 -3.46
CA GLU A 51 1.23 -9.35 -4.55
C GLU A 51 1.19 -10.82 -4.11
N GLU A 52 1.77 -11.13 -2.95
CA GLU A 52 1.72 -12.47 -2.33
C GLU A 52 0.27 -12.90 -2.09
N ARG A 53 -0.56 -12.00 -1.54
CA ARG A 53 -1.99 -12.27 -1.34
C ARG A 53 -2.72 -12.55 -2.66
N VAL A 54 -2.43 -11.81 -3.72
CA VAL A 54 -3.03 -12.05 -5.04
C VAL A 54 -2.60 -13.41 -5.60
N LYS A 55 -1.33 -13.79 -5.44
CA LYS A 55 -0.83 -15.11 -5.85
C LYS A 55 -1.57 -16.24 -5.12
N GLU A 56 -1.72 -16.15 -3.80
CA GLU A 56 -2.49 -17.12 -3.01
C GLU A 56 -3.94 -17.27 -3.49
N LEU A 57 -4.62 -16.14 -3.74
CA LEU A 57 -6.02 -16.14 -4.17
C LEU A 57 -6.17 -16.78 -5.56
N LYS A 58 -5.22 -16.52 -6.48
CA LYS A 58 -5.20 -17.16 -7.80
C LYS A 58 -4.96 -18.66 -7.71
N SER A 59 -4.07 -19.11 -6.81
CA SER A 59 -3.81 -20.54 -6.60
C SER A 59 -5.00 -21.30 -6.02
N LYS A 60 -5.86 -20.65 -5.21
CA LYS A 60 -7.07 -21.25 -4.63
C LYS A 60 -8.27 -21.26 -5.59
N ALA A 61 -8.24 -20.45 -6.64
CA ALA A 61 -9.28 -20.39 -7.66
C ALA A 61 -9.06 -21.40 -8.81
N LYS A 62 -8.07 -22.28 -8.67
CA LYS A 62 -7.73 -23.35 -9.61
C LYS A 62 -8.13 -24.69 -9.01
#